data_AF-A0A378PH63-F1
#
_entry.id   AF-A0A378PH63-F1
#
_cell.length_a   1.000
_cell.length_b   1.000
_cell.length_c   1.000
_cell.angle_alpha   90.00
_cell.angle_beta   90.00
_cell.angle_gamma   90.00
#
_symmetry.space_group_name_H-M   'P 1'
#
loop_
_entity.id
_entity.type
_entity.pdbx_description
1 polymer ?
#
loop_
_entity_poly.entity_id
_entity_poly.type
_entity_poly.pdbx_seq_one_letter_code
_entity_poly.pdbx_strand_id
1 'polypeptide(L)'
;MPYTYLINSLRAYLDGCIEGQLLLDIWKDCPPELSNIYYQLFHLVSDEDVRKKDSDYASHQLDLVENLIDLLKSNDVRKLQNFSLI
;
A
#
# COMPACT_ATOMS: atom_id res chain seq x y z
N MET A 1 16.97 4.41 4.76
CA MET A 1 16.38 3.19 4.17
C MET A 1 15.81 3.55 2.80
N PRO A 2 15.97 2.69 1.77
CA PRO A 2 15.23 2.89 0.52
C PRO A 2 13.73 2.95 0.83
N TYR A 3 12.98 3.76 0.08
CA TYR A 3 11.52 3.91 0.19
C TYR A 3 10.95 4.44 1.52
N THR A 4 11.77 5.08 2.38
CA THR A 4 11.30 5.61 3.68
C THR A 4 10.05 6.49 3.55
N TYR A 5 9.99 7.33 2.52
CA TYR A 5 8.84 8.19 2.24
C TYR A 5 7.57 7.40 1.90
N LEU A 6 7.69 6.34 1.08
CA LEU A 6 6.58 5.45 0.69
C LEU A 6 6.09 4.60 1.87
N ILE A 7 7.01 4.15 2.73
CA ILE A 7 6.66 3.42 3.96
C ILE A 7 5.87 4.34 4.90
N ASN A 8 6.30 5.59 5.06
CA ASN A 8 5.62 6.54 5.94
C ASN A 8 4.22 6.89 5.42
N SER A 9 4.00 6.97 4.11
CA SER A 9 2.66 7.21 3.57
C SER A 9 1.72 6.04 3.77
N LEU A 10 2.20 4.79 3.60
CA LEU A 10 1.39 3.59 3.91
C LEU A 10 0.99 3.57 5.40
N ARG A 11 1.92 3.88 6.31
CA ARG A 11 1.60 3.97 7.75
C ARG A 11 0.58 5.07 8.04
N ALA A 12 0.77 6.26 7.48
CA ALA A 12 -0.18 7.35 7.64
C ALA A 12 -1.58 6.98 7.10
N TYR A 13 -1.64 6.17 6.04
CA TYR A 13 -2.90 5.65 5.52
C TYR A 13 -3.54 4.62 6.46
N LEU A 14 -2.76 3.68 6.99
CA LEU A 14 -3.22 2.70 7.98
C LEU A 14 -3.75 3.36 9.26
N ASP A 15 -3.06 4.41 9.73
CA ASP A 15 -3.43 5.19 10.90
C ASP A 15 -4.63 6.14 10.62
N GLY A 16 -5.14 6.19 9.38
CA GLY A 16 -6.23 7.09 8.96
C GLY A 16 -5.84 8.57 8.96
N CYS A 17 -4.55 8.89 9.03
CA CYS A 17 -4.02 10.25 8.99
C CYS A 17 -4.06 10.86 7.58
N ILE A 18 -4.05 10.03 6.54
CA ILE A 18 -4.24 10.44 5.14
C ILE A 18 -5.29 9.58 4.46
N GLU A 19 -6.02 10.17 3.52
CA GLU A 19 -6.98 9.45 2.66
C GLU A 19 -6.27 8.72 1.52
N GLY A 20 -6.95 7.74 0.93
CA GLY A 20 -6.40 6.93 -0.16
C GLY A 20 -5.96 7.75 -1.36
N GLN A 21 -6.65 8.83 -1.71
CA GLN A 21 -6.24 9.70 -2.82
C GLN A 21 -4.87 10.35 -2.58
N LEU A 22 -4.61 10.81 -1.35
CA LEU A 22 -3.31 11.39 -0.99
C LEU A 22 -2.21 10.31 -0.98
N LEU A 23 -2.53 9.08 -0.59
CA LEU A 23 -1.62 7.94 -0.73
C LEU A 23 -1.24 7.72 -2.21
N LEU A 24 -2.21 7.73 -3.13
CA LEU A 24 -1.94 7.56 -4.57
C LEU A 24 -1.09 8.71 -5.14
N ASP A 25 -1.36 9.95 -4.73
CA ASP A 25 -0.57 11.11 -5.18
C ASP A 25 0.91 11.01 -4.75
N ILE A 26 1.16 10.41 -3.59
CA ILE A 26 2.52 10.12 -3.09
C ILE A 26 3.19 9.01 -3.92
N TRP A 27 2.42 7.99 -4.29
CA TRP A 27 2.92 6.81 -4.99
C TRP A 27 2.99 6.95 -6.51
N LYS A 28 2.39 8.00 -7.09
CA LYS A 28 2.39 8.23 -8.55
C LYS A 28 3.79 8.31 -9.17
N ASP A 29 4.76 8.82 -8.41
CA ASP A 29 6.15 9.00 -8.81
C ASP A 29 7.05 7.90 -8.20
N CYS A 30 6.48 6.75 -7.82
CA CYS A 30 7.24 5.65 -7.27
C CYS A 30 8.25 5.09 -8.28
N PRO A 31 9.35 4.49 -7.81
CA PRO A 31 10.32 3.82 -8.67
C PRO A 31 9.68 2.77 -9.58
N PRO A 32 10.15 2.57 -10.83
CA PRO A 32 9.53 1.68 -11.81
C PRO A 32 9.28 0.25 -11.29
N GLU A 33 10.16 -0.27 -10.45
CA GLU A 33 10.05 -1.58 -9.80
C GLU A 33 8.84 -1.71 -8.86
N LEU A 34 8.25 -0.60 -8.43
CA LEU A 34 7.07 -0.54 -7.57
C LEU A 34 5.78 -0.17 -8.34
N SER A 35 5.83 -0.01 -9.66
CA SER A 35 4.67 0.34 -10.49
C SER A 35 3.49 -0.62 -10.33
N ASN A 36 3.75 -1.93 -10.20
CA ASN A 36 2.72 -2.93 -9.92
C ASN A 36 2.04 -2.68 -8.57
N ILE A 37 2.80 -2.27 -7.56
CA ILE A 37 2.28 -1.97 -6.22
C ILE A 37 1.41 -0.72 -6.27
N TYR A 38 1.82 0.32 -6.99
CA TYR A 38 0.98 1.50 -7.21
C TYR A 38 -0.38 1.13 -7.83
N TYR A 39 -0.38 0.25 -8.85
CA TYR A 39 -1.62 -0.21 -9.47
C TYR A 39 -2.52 -0.99 -8.49
N GLN A 40 -1.93 -1.81 -7.64
CA GLN A 40 -2.69 -2.53 -6.62
C GLN A 40 -3.23 -1.60 -5.52
N LEU A 41 -2.47 -0.58 -5.12
CA LEU A 41 -2.94 0.46 -4.20
C LEU A 41 -4.10 1.25 -4.78
N PHE A 42 -4.11 1.49 -6.10
CA PHE A 42 -5.23 2.16 -6.77
C PHE A 42 -6.54 1.39 -6.60
N HIS A 43 -6.52 0.06 -6.76
CA HIS A 43 -7.69 -0.80 -6.52
C HIS A 43 -8.08 -0.81 -5.04
N LEU A 44 -7.11 -0.93 -4.14
CA LEU A 44 -7.35 -0.90 -2.69
C LEU A 44 -8.06 0.39 -2.26
N VAL A 45 -7.64 1.54 -2.80
CA VAL A 45 -8.26 2.84 -2.54
C VAL A 45 -9.63 2.96 -3.21
N SER A 46 -9.79 2.40 -4.42
CA SER A 46 -11.09 2.38 -5.12
C SER A 46 -12.14 1.58 -4.35
N ASP A 47 -11.72 0.52 -3.65
CA ASP A 47 -12.58 -0.34 -2.85
C ASP A 47 -12.75 0.15 -1.40
N GLU A 48 -12.25 1.34 -1.06
CA GLU A 48 -12.25 1.84 0.32
C GLU A 48 -13.66 1.96 0.92
N ASP A 49 -14.66 2.33 0.11
CA ASP A 49 -16.06 2.41 0.54
C ASP A 49 -16.71 1.04 0.80
N VAL A 50 -16.25 0.01 0.08
CA VAL A 50 -16.66 -1.38 0.33
C VAL A 50 -16.01 -1.87 1.61
N ARG A 51 -14.72 -1.59 1.76
CA ARG A 51 -13.90 -1.97 2.91
C ARG A 51 -14.39 -1.35 4.22
N LYS A 52 -14.89 -0.12 4.20
CA LYS A 52 -15.52 0.51 5.38
C LYS A 52 -16.79 -0.19 5.86
N LYS A 53 -17.42 -1.01 5.02
CA LYS A 53 -18.69 -1.71 5.32
C LYS A 53 -18.48 -3.18 5.71
N ASP A 54 -17.33 -3.77 5.37
CA ASP A 54 -16.97 -5.17 5.64
C ASP A 54 -15.71 -5.25 6.51
N SER A 55 -15.88 -5.59 7.78
CA SER A 55 -14.81 -5.65 8.77
C SER A 55 -13.77 -6.75 8.50
N ASP A 56 -14.19 -7.86 7.90
CA ASP A 56 -13.33 -9.01 7.64
C ASP A 56 -12.45 -8.71 6.41
N TYR A 57 -13.05 -8.15 5.37
CA TYR A 57 -12.33 -7.65 4.20
C TYR A 57 -11.37 -6.51 4.57
N ALA A 58 -11.77 -5.62 5.48
CA ALA A 58 -10.89 -4.57 6.00
C ALA A 58 -9.65 -5.14 6.70
N SER A 59 -9.85 -6.08 7.62
CA SER A 59 -8.74 -6.65 8.40
C SER A 59 -7.71 -7.34 7.49
N HIS A 60 -8.18 -8.14 6.53
CA HIS A 60 -7.29 -8.80 5.58
C HIS A 60 -6.47 -7.82 4.72
N GLN A 61 -7.12 -6.75 4.23
CA GLN A 61 -6.46 -5.74 3.42
C GLN A 61 -5.43 -4.92 4.22
N LEU A 62 -5.69 -4.63 5.50
CA LEU A 62 -4.73 -3.95 6.37
C LEU A 62 -3.49 -4.83 6.62
N ASP A 63 -3.67 -6.13 6.84
CA ASP A 63 -2.56 -7.09 7.01
C ASP A 63 -1.67 -7.15 5.76
N LEU A 64 -2.26 -7.09 4.55
CA LEU A 64 -1.50 -7.04 3.30
C LEU A 64 -0.68 -5.75 3.18
N VAL A 65 -1.22 -4.61 3.60
CA VAL A 65 -0.46 -3.34 3.60
C VAL A 65 0.68 -3.35 4.63
N GLU A 66 0.49 -3.97 5.80
CA GLU A 66 1.58 -4.17 6.78
C GLU A 66 2.68 -5.08 6.23
N ASN A 67 2.30 -6.18 5.57
CA ASN A 67 3.26 -7.07 4.89
C ASN A 67 4.05 -6.33 3.80
N LEU A 68 3.41 -5.43 3.05
CA LEU A 68 4.08 -4.56 2.08
C LEU A 68 5.10 -3.64 2.75
N ILE A 69 4.74 -3.01 3.87
CA ILE A 69 5.65 -2.16 4.63
C ILE A 69 6.90 -2.93 5.04
N ASP A 70 6.76 -4.16 5.54
CA ASP A 70 7.89 -4.99 5.93
C ASP A 70 8.74 -5.43 4.74
N LEU A 71 8.11 -5.70 3.59
CA LEU A 71 8.81 -6.01 2.35
C LEU A 71 9.66 -4.82 1.86
N LEU A 72 9.10 -3.61 1.91
CA LEU A 72 9.80 -2.37 1.55
C LEU A 72 10.99 -2.12 2.48
N LYS A 73 10.85 -2.36 3.79
CA LYS A 73 11.98 -2.28 4.75
C LYS A 73 13.09 -3.28 4.43
N SER A 74 12.72 -4.48 3.98
CA SER A 74 13.68 -5.54 3.62
C SER A 74 14.46 -5.24 2.33
N ASN A 75 13.94 -4.34 1.48
CA ASN A 75 14.49 -3.99 0.17
C ASN A 75 14.67 -5.20 -0.77
N ASP A 76 13.89 -6.27 -0.58
CA ASP A 76 13.90 -7.45 -1.45
C ASP A 76 13.04 -7.18 -2.70
N VAL A 77 13.68 -6.59 -3.72
CA VAL A 77 13.04 -6.20 -4.99
C VAL A 77 12.35 -7.38 -5.68
N ARG A 78 12.90 -8.60 -5.57
CA ARG A 78 12.28 -9.79 -6.18
C ARG A 78 10.95 -10.12 -5.51
N LYS A 79 10.87 -10.01 -4.19
CA LYS A 79 9.58 -10.23 -3.50
C LYS A 79 8.61 -9.10 -3.80
N LEU A 80 9.06 -7.85 -3.86
CA LEU A 80 8.22 -6.69 -4.19
C LEU A 80 7.55 -6.84 -5.56
N GLN A 81 8.27 -7.36 -6.56
CA GLN A 81 7.72 -7.61 -7.89
C GLN A 81 6.65 -8.72 -7.94
N ASN A 82 6.68 -9.65 -6.97
CA ASN A 82 5.74 -10.77 -6.89
C ASN A 82 4.66 -10.57 -5.80
N PHE A 83 4.65 -9.40 -5.16
CA PHE A 83 3.71 -9.10 -4.08
C PHE A 83 2.33 -8.75 -4.65
N SER A 84 1.25 -9.21 -3.99
CA SER A 84 -0.13 -8.89 -4.35
C SER A 84 -0.91 -8.39 -3.14
N LEU A 85 -1.57 -7.24 -3.28
CA LEU A 85 -2.58 -6.71 -2.37
C LEU A 85 -4.01 -7.19 -2.73
N ILE A 86 -4.17 -7.93 -3.84
CA ILE A 86 -5.45 -8.39 -4.40
C ILE A 86 -5.40 -9.89 -4.65
#